data_AF-A0A1H6JK66-F1
#
_entry.id   AF-A0A1H6JK66-F1
#
_cell.length_a   1.000
_cell.length_b   1.000
_cell.length_c   1.000
_cell.angle_alpha   90.00
_cell.angle_beta   90.00
_cell.angle_gamma   90.00
#
_symmetry.space_group_name_H-M   'P 1'
#
loop_
_entity.id
_entity.type
_entity.pdbx_description
1 polymer ?
#
loop_
_entity_poly.entity_id
_entity_poly.type
_entity_poly.pdbx_seq_one_letter_code
_entity_poly.pdbx_strand_id
1 'polypeptide(L)'
;MPRDHATEADYYLYGIELGILGFEKAIEWADSIIELEAEPEVEIIDIALAAPKGRNGVMDALKEVKGVRDPQMAGRMLLRDLKSLLQNGSNLKAISSKALNVTWVTQMPEEIRWKFDHIDDDISLAKQGIYSDIEQCKIELKEMLELYQYHEAT
;
A
#
# COMPACT_ATOMS: atom_id res chain seq x y z
N MET A 1 -18.91 17.61 9.14
CA MET A 1 -19.15 16.17 8.89
C MET A 1 -17.93 15.44 9.40
N PRO A 2 -18.06 14.25 9.99
CA PRO A 2 -16.91 13.39 10.29
C PRO A 2 -16.08 13.21 9.02
N ARG A 3 -14.76 13.14 9.17
CA ARG A 3 -13.88 12.82 8.06
C ARG A 3 -14.08 11.35 7.68
N ASP A 4 -14.22 11.07 6.40
CA ASP A 4 -14.31 9.68 5.92
C ASP A 4 -12.90 9.06 5.95
N HIS A 5 -12.75 7.97 6.70
CA HIS A 5 -11.48 7.26 6.94
C HIS A 5 -11.39 5.93 6.17
N ALA A 6 -12.39 5.62 5.33
CA ALA A 6 -12.50 4.31 4.70
C ALA A 6 -11.36 4.02 3.71
N THR A 7 -10.84 5.04 3.03
CA THR A 7 -9.72 4.90 2.08
C THR A 7 -8.40 4.69 2.80
N GLU A 8 -8.16 5.42 3.90
CA GLU A 8 -7.01 5.19 4.78
C GLU A 8 -7.05 3.77 5.39
N ALA A 9 -8.24 3.29 5.78
CA ALA A 9 -8.41 1.92 6.26
C ALA A 9 -8.01 0.88 5.20
N ASP A 10 -8.40 1.08 3.93
CA ASP A 10 -7.97 0.25 2.79
C ASP A 10 -6.45 0.28 2.60
N TYR A 11 -5.83 1.45 2.72
CA TYR A 11 -4.37 1.59 2.65
C TYR A 11 -3.65 0.71 3.69
N TYR A 12 -4.09 0.74 4.94
CA TYR A 12 -3.53 -0.12 5.97
C TYR A 12 -3.86 -1.59 5.73
N LEU A 13 -5.10 -1.92 5.35
CA LEU A 13 -5.53 -3.29 5.12
C LEU A 13 -4.67 -3.97 4.04
N TYR A 14 -4.58 -3.38 2.85
CA TYR A 14 -3.78 -3.93 1.76
C TYR A 14 -2.28 -3.88 2.07
N GLY A 15 -1.81 -2.83 2.75
CA GLY A 15 -0.42 -2.70 3.16
C GLY A 15 0.03 -3.81 4.11
N ILE A 16 -0.82 -4.18 5.08
CA ILE A 16 -0.59 -5.29 6.01
C ILE A 16 -0.74 -6.64 5.31
N GLU A 17 -1.73 -6.77 4.41
CA GLU A 17 -1.96 -7.96 3.63
C GLU A 17 -0.70 -8.36 2.84
N LEU A 18 -0.11 -7.37 2.14
CA LEU A 18 1.05 -7.55 1.27
C LEU A 18 2.40 -7.47 2.00
N GLY A 19 2.40 -7.26 3.33
CA GLY A 19 3.62 -7.09 4.13
C GLY A 19 4.45 -5.88 3.72
N ILE A 20 3.79 -4.82 3.26
CA ILE A 20 4.38 -3.49 3.01
C ILE A 20 4.43 -2.71 4.32
N LEU A 21 3.38 -2.84 5.14
CA LEU A 21 3.22 -2.19 6.43
C LEU A 21 3.12 -3.24 7.54
N GLY A 22 3.60 -2.87 8.74
CA GLY A 22 3.27 -3.58 9.98
C GLY A 22 1.86 -3.23 10.43
N PHE A 23 1.20 -4.13 11.17
CA PHE A 23 -0.15 -3.87 11.67
C PHE A 23 -0.16 -2.82 12.79
N GLU A 24 0.98 -2.61 13.43
CA GLU A 24 1.22 -1.58 14.43
C GLU A 24 0.97 -0.19 13.88
N LYS A 25 1.28 0.06 12.60
CA LYS A 25 1.02 1.36 11.95
C LYS A 25 -0.47 1.68 11.84
N ALA A 26 -1.32 0.68 11.70
CA ALA A 26 -2.77 0.88 11.66
C ALA A 26 -3.31 1.24 13.05
N ILE A 27 -2.72 0.67 14.10
CA ILE A 27 -3.03 1.01 15.50
C ILE A 27 -2.60 2.45 15.80
N GLU A 28 -1.36 2.81 15.47
CA GLU A 28 -0.84 4.18 15.64
C GLU A 28 -1.71 5.22 14.92
N TRP A 29 -2.19 4.87 13.71
CA TRP A 29 -3.11 5.71 12.97
C TRP A 29 -4.47 5.87 13.65
N ALA A 30 -5.06 4.76 14.12
CA ALA A 30 -6.34 4.79 14.84
C ALA A 30 -6.23 5.60 16.14
N ASP A 31 -5.15 5.41 16.91
CA ASP A 31 -4.86 6.18 18.12
C ASP A 31 -4.77 7.68 17.80
N SER A 32 -4.11 8.05 16.70
CA SER A 32 -4.00 9.45 16.29
C SER A 32 -5.35 10.10 15.95
N ILE A 33 -6.29 9.35 15.39
CA ILE A 33 -7.64 9.84 15.13
C ILE A 33 -8.40 10.03 16.45
N ILE A 34 -8.29 9.08 17.38
CA ILE A 34 -8.94 9.14 18.70
C ILE A 34 -8.45 10.34 19.51
N GLU A 35 -7.16 10.68 19.40
CA GLU A 35 -6.60 11.87 20.06
C GLU A 35 -7.09 13.19 19.45
N LEU A 36 -7.36 13.20 18.13
CA LEU A 36 -7.72 14.41 17.38
C LEU A 36 -9.23 14.68 17.37
N GLU A 37 -10.05 13.63 17.30
CA GLU A 37 -11.50 13.73 17.17
C GLU A 37 -12.18 13.65 18.54
N ALA A 38 -13.09 14.59 18.83
CA ALA A 38 -13.82 14.59 20.10
C ALA A 38 -14.77 13.39 20.25
N GLU A 39 -15.27 12.87 19.12
CA GLU A 39 -16.20 11.74 19.04
C GLU A 39 -15.76 10.83 17.88
N PRO A 40 -14.69 10.03 18.06
CA PRO A 40 -14.20 9.14 17.01
C PRO A 40 -15.20 8.01 16.74
N GLU A 41 -15.24 7.53 15.51
CA GLU A 41 -16.10 6.41 15.12
C GLU A 41 -15.73 5.12 15.87
N VAL A 42 -16.72 4.28 16.17
CA VAL A 42 -16.53 3.05 16.95
C VAL A 42 -15.57 2.10 16.23
N GLU A 43 -15.64 2.04 14.91
CA GLU A 43 -14.78 1.24 14.05
C GLU A 43 -13.30 1.63 14.18
N ILE A 44 -13.00 2.92 14.42
CA ILE A 44 -11.63 3.40 14.67
C ILE A 44 -11.15 2.94 16.05
N ILE A 45 -12.01 3.05 17.07
CA ILE A 45 -11.71 2.53 18.42
C ILE A 45 -11.45 1.02 18.37
N ASP A 46 -12.23 0.27 17.59
CA ASP A 46 -12.08 -1.18 17.44
C ASP A 46 -10.72 -1.58 16.85
N ILE A 47 -10.17 -0.76 15.93
CA ILE A 47 -8.81 -0.96 15.38
C ILE A 47 -7.76 -0.77 16.46
N ALA A 48 -7.83 0.32 17.23
CA ALA A 48 -6.88 0.60 18.32
C ALA A 48 -6.88 -0.54 19.37
N LEU A 49 -8.06 -1.08 19.68
CA LEU A 49 -8.22 -2.18 20.63
C LEU A 49 -7.92 -3.57 20.05
N ALA A 50 -7.70 -3.69 18.74
CA ALA A 50 -7.44 -4.99 18.10
C ALA A 50 -6.00 -5.50 18.29
N ALA A 51 -5.08 -4.72 18.86
CA ALA A 51 -3.68 -5.11 19.05
C ALA A 51 -3.46 -6.51 19.67
N PRO A 52 -4.19 -6.94 20.73
CA PRO A 52 -4.03 -8.27 21.31
C PRO A 52 -4.47 -9.42 20.39
N LYS A 53 -5.30 -9.11 19.37
CA LYS A 53 -5.75 -10.08 18.36
C LYS A 53 -4.73 -10.25 17.23
N GLY A 54 -3.63 -9.48 17.26
CA GLY A 54 -2.55 -9.51 16.29
C GLY A 54 -2.98 -9.10 14.88
N ARG A 55 -2.10 -9.38 13.91
CA ARG A 55 -2.25 -8.98 12.50
C ARG A 55 -3.65 -9.23 11.93
N ASN A 56 -4.19 -10.44 12.08
CA ASN A 56 -5.46 -10.80 11.47
C ASN A 56 -6.63 -10.06 12.14
N GLY A 57 -6.60 -9.90 13.46
CA GLY A 57 -7.65 -9.15 14.15
C GLY A 57 -7.68 -7.67 13.79
N VAL A 58 -6.51 -7.06 13.57
CA VAL A 58 -6.42 -5.67 13.07
C VAL A 58 -6.95 -5.57 11.64
N MET A 59 -6.59 -6.52 10.76
CA MET A 59 -7.13 -6.57 9.39
C MET A 59 -8.65 -6.75 9.37
N ASP A 60 -9.20 -7.55 10.27
CA ASP A 60 -10.65 -7.72 10.37
C ASP A 60 -11.34 -6.43 10.85
N ALA A 61 -10.76 -5.71 11.82
CA ALA A 61 -11.28 -4.41 12.24
C ALA A 61 -11.24 -3.36 11.12
N LEU A 62 -10.16 -3.32 10.32
CA LEU A 62 -10.02 -2.40 9.17
C LEU A 62 -11.10 -2.62 8.09
N LYS A 63 -11.59 -3.86 7.92
CA LYS A 63 -12.68 -4.16 6.97
C LYS A 63 -14.03 -3.60 7.42
N GLU A 64 -14.22 -3.40 8.72
CA GLU A 64 -15.49 -2.93 9.28
C GLU A 64 -15.64 -1.40 9.22
N VAL A 65 -14.54 -0.67 8.98
CA VAL A 65 -14.57 0.80 8.81
C VAL A 65 -15.57 1.18 7.73
N LYS A 66 -16.52 2.04 8.09
CA LYS A 66 -17.58 2.53 7.21
C LYS A 66 -17.10 3.74 6.41
N GLY A 67 -17.80 4.03 5.32
CA GLY A 67 -17.50 5.15 4.44
C GLY A 67 -17.32 4.72 2.99
N VAL A 68 -16.90 5.67 2.15
CA VAL A 68 -16.68 5.47 0.73
C VAL A 68 -15.23 5.04 0.52
N ARG A 69 -15.03 3.75 0.22
CA ARG A 69 -13.71 3.20 -0.09
C ARG A 69 -13.30 3.56 -1.52
N ASP A 70 -12.07 4.05 -1.66
CA ASP A 70 -11.37 4.14 -2.94
C ASP A 70 -10.12 3.24 -2.92
N PRO A 71 -10.25 1.96 -3.32
CA PRO A 71 -9.13 1.05 -3.35
C PRO A 71 -7.98 1.57 -4.23
N GLN A 72 -8.29 2.25 -5.35
CA GLN A 72 -7.26 2.76 -6.25
C GLN A 72 -6.44 3.85 -5.56
N MET A 73 -7.08 4.77 -4.83
CA MET A 73 -6.37 5.76 -4.02
C MET A 73 -5.44 5.10 -2.99
N ALA A 74 -5.94 4.10 -2.25
CA ALA A 74 -5.12 3.32 -1.31
C ALA A 74 -3.91 2.65 -1.99
N GLY A 75 -4.11 2.11 -3.20
CA GLY A 75 -3.02 1.54 -3.99
C GLY A 75 -1.97 2.57 -4.40
N ARG A 76 -2.37 3.79 -4.76
CA ARG A 76 -1.42 4.88 -5.08
C ARG A 76 -0.56 5.25 -3.87
N MET A 77 -1.16 5.29 -2.68
CA MET A 77 -0.42 5.51 -1.42
C MET A 77 0.60 4.39 -1.15
N LEU A 78 0.25 3.12 -1.39
CA LEU A 78 1.19 2.00 -1.23
C LEU A 78 2.31 2.00 -2.26
N LEU A 79 2.02 2.36 -3.52
CA LEU A 79 3.04 2.50 -4.57
C LEU A 79 4.03 3.62 -4.23
N ARG A 80 3.56 4.73 -3.65
CA ARG A 80 4.42 5.78 -3.10
C ARG A 80 5.36 5.24 -2.02
N ASP A 81 4.86 4.44 -1.09
CA ASP A 81 5.70 3.89 -0.01
C ASP A 81 6.73 2.88 -0.54
N LEU A 82 6.35 2.06 -1.53
CA LEU A 82 7.27 1.16 -2.24
C LEU A 82 8.40 1.91 -2.95
N LYS A 83 8.13 3.12 -3.47
CA LYS A 83 9.18 4.01 -4.00
C LYS A 83 10.21 4.36 -2.92
N SER A 84 9.74 4.80 -1.74
CA SER A 84 10.63 5.13 -0.62
C SER A 84 11.44 3.92 -0.18
N LEU A 85 10.83 2.74 -0.12
CA LEU A 85 11.55 1.49 0.19
C LEU A 85 12.62 1.15 -0.86
N LEU A 86 12.33 1.33 -2.15
CA LEU A 86 13.30 1.15 -3.24
C LEU A 86 14.48 2.13 -3.11
N GLN A 87 14.21 3.40 -2.82
CA GLN A 87 15.23 4.43 -2.62
C GLN A 87 16.12 4.15 -1.42
N ASN A 88 15.56 3.54 -0.37
CA ASN A 88 16.28 3.12 0.83
C ASN A 88 17.05 1.79 0.67
N GLY A 89 17.15 1.26 -0.55
CA GLY A 89 17.96 0.09 -0.86
C GLY A 89 17.26 -1.26 -0.62
N SER A 90 15.94 -1.28 -0.53
CA SER A 90 15.19 -2.55 -0.49
C SER A 90 15.42 -3.37 -1.75
N ASN A 91 15.25 -4.69 -1.65
CA ASN A 91 15.49 -5.61 -2.75
C ASN A 91 14.59 -5.29 -3.96
N LEU A 92 15.20 -5.04 -5.13
CA LEU A 92 14.49 -4.65 -6.36
C LEU A 92 13.34 -5.59 -6.72
N LYS A 93 13.60 -6.91 -6.74
CA LYS A 93 12.57 -7.92 -7.09
C LYS A 93 11.45 -7.98 -6.04
N ALA A 94 11.79 -7.85 -4.76
CA ALA A 94 10.77 -7.80 -3.73
C ALA A 94 9.86 -6.57 -3.89
N ILE A 95 10.41 -5.42 -4.29
CA ILE A 95 9.62 -4.21 -4.56
C ILE A 95 8.75 -4.38 -5.80
N SER A 96 9.29 -4.87 -6.92
CA SER A 96 8.51 -5.04 -8.15
C SER A 96 7.34 -6.01 -7.95
N SER A 97 7.57 -7.13 -7.26
CA SER A 97 6.51 -8.11 -7.01
C SER A 97 5.45 -7.55 -6.05
N LYS A 98 5.86 -6.78 -5.02
CA LYS A 98 4.90 -6.08 -4.16
C LYS A 98 4.11 -5.03 -4.93
N ALA A 99 4.73 -4.28 -5.81
CA ALA A 99 4.06 -3.26 -6.63
C ALA A 99 3.01 -3.89 -7.56
N LEU A 100 3.37 -5.00 -8.23
CA LEU A 100 2.42 -5.78 -9.01
C LEU A 100 1.24 -6.27 -8.15
N ASN A 101 1.51 -6.84 -6.98
CA ASN A 101 0.45 -7.30 -6.08
C ASN A 101 -0.46 -6.17 -5.60
N VAL A 102 0.09 -4.97 -5.30
CA VAL A 102 -0.71 -3.77 -5.00
C VAL A 102 -1.70 -3.53 -6.13
N THR A 103 -1.24 -3.54 -7.39
CA THR A 103 -2.11 -3.24 -8.52
C THR A 103 -3.27 -4.23 -8.69
N TRP A 104 -3.08 -5.48 -8.27
CA TRP A 104 -4.12 -6.51 -8.26
C TRP A 104 -5.13 -6.29 -7.14
N VAL A 105 -4.68 -6.18 -5.88
CA VAL A 105 -5.60 -6.08 -4.73
C VAL A 105 -6.38 -4.77 -4.72
N THR A 106 -5.80 -3.70 -5.27
CA THR A 106 -6.44 -2.37 -5.32
C THR A 106 -7.16 -2.09 -6.62
N GLN A 107 -7.35 -3.10 -7.48
CA GLN A 107 -8.12 -2.99 -8.73
C GLN A 107 -7.65 -1.84 -9.63
N MET A 108 -6.34 -1.64 -9.74
CA MET A 108 -5.78 -0.62 -10.64
C MET A 108 -6.23 -0.86 -12.10
N PRO A 109 -6.30 0.19 -12.92
CA PRO A 109 -6.53 0.05 -14.36
C PRO A 109 -5.63 -1.02 -14.99
N GLU A 110 -6.17 -1.79 -15.92
CA GLU A 110 -5.47 -2.91 -16.56
C GLU A 110 -4.14 -2.47 -17.20
N GLU A 111 -4.14 -1.32 -17.88
CA GLU A 111 -2.94 -0.73 -18.47
C GLU A 111 -1.81 -0.49 -17.45
N ILE A 112 -2.15 -0.17 -16.19
CA ILE A 112 -1.19 0.00 -15.11
C ILE A 112 -0.70 -1.37 -14.64
N ARG A 113 -1.61 -2.34 -14.45
CA ARG A 113 -1.25 -3.71 -14.07
C ARG A 113 -0.27 -4.32 -15.07
N TRP A 114 -0.54 -4.21 -16.37
CA TRP A 114 0.33 -4.74 -17.43
C TRP A 114 1.73 -4.12 -17.42
N LYS A 115 1.85 -2.82 -17.11
CA LYS A 115 3.17 -2.17 -16.98
C LYS A 115 3.96 -2.76 -15.81
N PHE A 116 3.32 -2.94 -14.65
CA PHE A 116 3.99 -3.55 -13.50
C PHE A 116 4.32 -5.02 -13.72
N ASP A 117 3.45 -5.76 -14.40
CA ASP A 117 3.65 -7.16 -14.78
C ASP A 117 4.90 -7.30 -15.67
N HIS A 118 4.98 -6.49 -16.72
CA HIS A 118 6.13 -6.46 -17.62
C HIS A 118 7.44 -6.13 -16.90
N ILE A 119 7.44 -5.10 -16.04
CA ILE A 119 8.63 -4.72 -15.26
C ILE A 119 9.04 -5.86 -14.29
N ASP A 120 8.08 -6.52 -13.65
CA ASP A 120 8.35 -7.61 -12.70
C ASP A 120 8.93 -8.85 -13.40
N ASP A 121 8.45 -9.14 -14.61
CA ASP A 121 8.97 -10.20 -15.48
C ASP A 121 10.40 -9.87 -15.97
N ASP A 122 10.63 -8.65 -16.46
CA ASP A 122 11.94 -8.23 -16.94
C ASP A 122 13.00 -8.26 -15.83
N ILE A 123 12.65 -7.83 -14.61
CA ILE A 123 13.55 -7.98 -13.44
C ILE A 123 13.87 -9.45 -13.17
N SER A 124 12.89 -10.35 -13.34
CA SER A 124 13.10 -11.79 -13.13
C SER A 124 14.05 -12.38 -14.16
N LEU A 125 13.94 -11.96 -15.42
CA LEU A 125 14.80 -12.38 -16.51
C LEU A 125 16.22 -11.83 -16.38
N ALA A 126 16.37 -10.55 -16.01
CA ALA A 126 17.66 -9.91 -15.77
C ALA A 126 18.45 -10.62 -14.66
N LYS A 127 17.78 -10.95 -13.54
CA LYS A 127 18.39 -11.67 -12.42
C LYS A 127 18.86 -13.08 -12.78
N GLN A 128 18.26 -13.69 -13.79
CA GLN A 128 18.65 -15.01 -14.30
C GLN A 128 19.74 -14.91 -15.38
N GLY A 129 20.16 -13.70 -15.78
CA GLY A 129 21.15 -13.47 -16.82
C GLY A 129 20.66 -13.80 -18.22
N ILE A 130 19.33 -13.82 -18.44
CA ILE A 130 18.71 -14.23 -19.71
C ILE A 130 18.56 -13.03 -20.65
N TYR A 131 17.96 -11.95 -20.16
CA TYR A 131 17.56 -10.79 -20.96
C TYR A 131 17.40 -9.57 -20.02
N SER A 132 17.68 -8.36 -20.55
CA SER A 132 17.69 -7.04 -19.90
C SER A 132 18.80 -6.74 -18.88
N ASP A 133 19.19 -5.45 -18.82
CA ASP A 133 20.13 -4.91 -17.84
C ASP A 133 19.38 -4.63 -16.54
N ILE A 134 19.85 -5.21 -15.43
CA ILE A 134 19.23 -5.04 -14.12
C ILE A 134 19.18 -3.58 -13.66
N GLU A 135 20.15 -2.75 -14.07
CA GLU A 135 20.14 -1.32 -13.75
C GLU A 135 19.09 -0.58 -14.58
N GLN A 136 18.87 -0.99 -15.83
CA GLN A 136 17.79 -0.45 -16.66
C GLN A 136 16.41 -0.79 -16.07
N CYS A 137 16.19 -2.04 -15.66
CA CYS A 137 14.93 -2.43 -15.01
C CYS A 137 14.69 -1.66 -13.70
N LYS A 138 15.75 -1.35 -12.96
CA LYS A 138 15.67 -0.52 -11.75
C LYS A 138 15.25 0.91 -12.06
N ILE A 139 15.75 1.49 -13.15
CA ILE A 139 15.35 2.81 -13.64
C ILE A 139 13.87 2.80 -14.01
N GLU A 140 13.42 1.81 -14.80
CA GLU A 140 12.03 1.69 -15.24
C GLU A 140 11.05 1.53 -14.08
N LEU A 141 11.36 0.66 -13.12
CA LEU A 141 10.53 0.51 -11.92
C LEU A 141 10.47 1.83 -11.13
N LYS A 142 11.61 2.52 -10.99
CA LYS A 142 11.67 3.81 -10.30
C LYS A 142 10.79 4.84 -11.01
N GLU A 143 10.94 5.01 -12.32
CA GLU A 143 10.13 5.94 -13.12
C GLU A 143 8.63 5.63 -13.03
N MET A 144 8.25 4.36 -13.07
CA MET A 144 6.85 3.95 -12.90
C MET A 144 6.32 4.33 -11.51
N LEU A 145 7.10 4.12 -10.45
CA LEU A 145 6.72 4.49 -9.09
C LEU A 145 6.73 6.01 -8.85
N GLU A 146 7.48 6.79 -9.64
CA GLU A 146 7.50 8.25 -9.54
C GLU A 146 6.17 8.91 -9.91
N LEU A 147 5.32 8.24 -10.69
CA LEU A 147 3.98 8.68 -11.06
C LEU A 147 3.03 8.83 -9.86
N TYR A 148 3.39 8.26 -8.70
CA TYR A 148 2.54 8.22 -7.50
C TYR A 148 3.02 9.14 -6.38
N GLN A 149 3.88 10.12 -6.70
CA GLN A 149 4.37 11.10 -5.72
C GLN A 149 3.36 12.19 -5.34
N TYR A 150 2.36 12.45 -6.19
CA TYR A 150 1.44 13.57 -6.04
C TYR A 150 0.02 13.10 -5.82
N HIS A 151 -0.53 13.41 -4.63
CA HIS A 151 -1.94 13.73 -4.51
C HIS A 151 -2.07 15.07 -3.80
N GLU A 152 -2.73 16.00 -4.50
CA GLU A 152 -3.33 17.18 -3.88
C GLU A 152 -4.27 16.69 -2.77
N ALA A 153 -4.07 17.22 -1.57
CA ALA A 153 -5.13 17.23 -0.58
C ALA A 153 -6.29 18.01 -1.20
N THR A 154 -7.37 17.31 -1.54
CA THR A 154 -8.65 17.95 -1.85
C THR A 154 -9.49 17.95 -0.59
#